data_AF-U2WL20-F1
#
_entry.id   AF-U2WL20-F1
#
_cell.length_a   1.000
_cell.length_b   1.000
_cell.length_c   1.000
_cell.angle_alpha   90.00
_cell.angle_beta   90.00
_cell.angle_gamma   90.00
#
_symmetry.space_group_name_H-M   'P 1'
#
loop_
_entity.id
_entity.type
_entity.pdbx_description
1 polymer ?
#
loop_
_entity_poly.entity_id
_entity_poly.type
_entity_poly.pdbx_seq_one_letter_code
_entity_poly.pdbx_strand_id
1 'polypeptide(L)'
;MRKLKRILMGILLLSFATIVKANYYIVENTNNNDATATTVEEPIVPATNENDDSTQKALEQGNEKTNPKEEKKTIDTGTMPATQTEDISTEAKYNSYANYENATLAKKSSSATFRMAQLYFRDGLYEKAVNLALKDEAPDIPVMYVIAIGSRLMGNNEQSIDYYTRILSQDSNQAEAKLGIGIAYKSKGDFSKALGYLREYNSKYSDDEVKKEIAVLNEILASSK
;
A
#
# COMPACT_ATOMS: atom_id res chain seq x y z
N MET A 1 -14.09 21.01 -26.77
CA MET A 1 -14.62 20.16 -25.67
C MET A 1 -14.29 18.67 -25.76
N ARG A 2 -14.46 17.99 -26.92
CA ARG A 2 -14.15 16.53 -27.04
C ARG A 2 -12.66 16.18 -26.81
N LYS A 3 -11.71 17.02 -27.27
CA LYS A 3 -10.27 16.82 -27.07
C LYS A 3 -9.84 16.94 -25.59
N LEU A 4 -10.35 17.96 -24.89
CA LEU A 4 -10.09 18.16 -23.45
C LEU A 4 -10.64 17.01 -22.59
N LYS A 5 -11.81 16.47 -22.94
CA LYS A 5 -12.38 15.28 -22.28
C LYS A 5 -11.51 14.02 -22.46
N ARG A 6 -10.87 13.84 -23.62
CA ARG A 6 -9.95 12.70 -23.87
C ARG A 6 -8.67 12.81 -23.04
N ILE A 7 -8.10 14.02 -22.93
CA ILE A 7 -6.93 14.30 -22.09
C ILE A 7 -7.23 14.00 -20.62
N LEU A 8 -8.37 14.49 -20.11
CA LEU A 8 -8.78 14.28 -18.72
C LEU A 8 -9.04 12.79 -18.43
N MET A 9 -9.63 12.06 -19.38
CA MET A 9 -9.95 10.64 -19.23
C MET A 9 -8.70 9.74 -19.24
N GLY A 10 -7.66 10.07 -20.01
CA GLY A 10 -6.38 9.34 -20.00
C GLY A 10 -5.55 9.58 -18.73
N ILE A 11 -5.55 10.80 -18.20
CA ILE A 11 -4.93 11.12 -16.90
C ILE A 11 -5.61 10.34 -15.77
N LEU A 12 -6.94 10.28 -15.79
CA LEU A 12 -7.73 9.57 -14.78
C LEU A 12 -7.50 8.05 -14.83
N LEU A 13 -7.50 7.43 -16.01
CA LEU A 13 -7.33 5.96 -16.13
C LEU A 13 -5.98 5.47 -15.59
N LEU A 14 -4.88 6.21 -15.76
CA LEU A 14 -3.61 5.82 -15.14
C LEU A 14 -3.56 6.06 -13.64
N SER A 15 -4.21 7.10 -13.13
CA SER A 15 -4.28 7.25 -11.68
C SER A 15 -4.93 6.01 -11.06
N PHE A 16 -6.02 5.50 -11.64
CA PHE A 16 -6.67 4.27 -11.19
C PHE A 16 -5.82 3.01 -11.40
N ALA A 17 -5.29 2.75 -12.61
CA ALA A 17 -4.48 1.56 -12.86
C ALA A 17 -3.19 1.56 -12.02
N THR A 18 -2.58 2.72 -11.78
CA THR A 18 -1.39 2.84 -10.92
C THR A 18 -1.71 2.75 -9.43
N ILE A 19 -2.89 3.20 -8.97
CA ILE A 19 -3.37 2.93 -7.61
C ILE A 19 -3.55 1.42 -7.43
N VAL A 20 -4.13 0.73 -8.42
CA VAL A 20 -4.30 -0.73 -8.40
C VAL A 20 -2.94 -1.45 -8.44
N LYS A 21 -2.01 -1.06 -9.31
CA LYS A 21 -0.68 -1.69 -9.44
C LYS A 21 0.25 -1.37 -8.26
N ALA A 22 0.14 -0.18 -7.66
CA ALA A 22 0.82 0.16 -6.41
C ALA A 22 0.27 -0.65 -5.23
N ASN A 23 -1.05 -0.79 -5.12
CA ASN A 23 -1.68 -1.68 -4.15
C ASN A 23 -1.27 -3.14 -4.38
N TYR A 24 -1.12 -3.57 -5.63
CA TYR A 24 -0.66 -4.92 -6.00
C TYR A 24 0.81 -5.18 -5.64
N TYR A 25 1.73 -4.27 -5.98
CA TYR A 25 3.16 -4.38 -5.63
C TYR A 25 3.39 -4.42 -4.11
N ILE A 26 2.56 -3.69 -3.36
CA ILE A 26 2.55 -3.69 -1.89
C ILE A 26 2.11 -5.06 -1.33
N VAL A 27 1.22 -5.79 -2.03
CA VAL A 27 0.67 -7.08 -1.60
C VAL A 27 1.55 -8.28 -1.96
N GLU A 28 2.26 -8.29 -3.09
CA GLU A 28 3.11 -9.45 -3.44
C GLU A 28 4.41 -9.55 -2.61
N ASN A 29 4.96 -8.41 -2.18
CA ASN A 29 6.22 -8.39 -1.43
C ASN A 29 6.07 -8.75 0.06
N THR A 30 4.87 -9.13 0.51
CA THR A 30 4.59 -9.60 1.88
C THR A 30 4.87 -11.09 2.09
N ASN A 31 4.92 -11.90 1.02
CA ASN A 31 4.92 -13.36 1.15
C ASN A 31 6.30 -14.02 1.19
N ASN A 32 7.39 -13.26 0.98
CA ASN A 32 8.73 -13.85 0.78
C ASN A 32 9.74 -13.60 1.92
N ASN A 33 9.40 -12.87 2.98
CA ASN A 33 10.40 -12.44 3.98
C ASN A 33 10.19 -12.94 5.41
N ASP A 34 9.22 -13.81 5.70
CA ASP A 34 9.05 -14.39 7.03
C ASP A 34 9.54 -15.86 7.07
N ALA A 35 10.85 -16.04 7.05
CA ALA A 35 11.50 -17.27 7.50
C ALA A 35 12.75 -16.92 8.32
N THR A 36 12.55 -16.63 9.61
CA THR A 36 13.47 -16.92 10.73
C THR A 36 12.82 -16.41 12.03
N ALA A 37 11.76 -17.09 12.46
CA ALA A 37 11.31 -16.99 13.84
C ALA A 37 12.15 -17.99 14.66
N THR A 38 13.13 -17.48 15.40
CA THR A 38 13.85 -18.26 16.41
C THR A 38 12.86 -18.64 17.51
N THR A 39 12.64 -19.94 17.64
CA THR A 39 11.84 -20.62 18.65
C THR A 39 12.27 -20.21 20.07
N VAL A 40 11.31 -19.76 20.87
CA VAL A 40 11.39 -19.85 22.33
C VAL A 40 10.21 -20.72 22.76
N GLU A 41 10.53 -21.93 23.18
CA GLU A 41 9.60 -22.87 23.83
C GLU A 41 9.30 -22.40 25.26
N GLU A 42 8.05 -22.46 25.68
CA GLU A 42 7.65 -22.71 27.07
C GLU A 42 6.16 -23.12 27.16
N PRO A 43 5.69 -23.74 28.26
CA PRO A 43 5.57 -25.18 28.37
C PRO A 43 4.11 -25.67 28.42
N ILE A 44 3.95 -26.97 28.13
CA ILE A 44 2.69 -27.72 28.07
C ILE A 44 2.12 -27.95 29.47
N VAL A 45 0.84 -27.62 29.68
CA VAL A 45 0.05 -28.09 30.83
C VAL A 45 -1.10 -28.96 30.28
N PRO A 46 -1.26 -30.22 30.75
CA PRO A 46 -2.09 -31.20 30.06
C PRO A 46 -3.58 -31.10 30.42
N ALA A 47 -4.42 -31.40 29.43
CA ALA A 47 -5.86 -31.57 29.55
C ALA A 47 -6.21 -32.82 30.38
N THR A 48 -7.25 -32.71 31.20
CA THR A 48 -7.99 -33.86 31.74
C THR A 48 -9.42 -33.79 31.21
N ASN A 49 -9.82 -34.85 30.51
CA ASN A 49 -11.18 -35.12 30.05
C ASN A 49 -11.89 -35.93 31.14
N GLU A 50 -13.14 -35.59 31.47
CA GLU A 50 -14.13 -36.57 31.96
C GLU A 50 -15.51 -36.26 31.36
N ASN A 51 -16.20 -37.35 30.98
CA ASN A 51 -17.48 -37.42 30.29
C ASN A 51 -18.66 -37.48 31.28
N ASP A 52 -19.89 -37.49 30.72
CA ASP A 52 -21.21 -37.92 31.24
C ASP A 52 -22.24 -36.76 31.29
N ASP A 53 -23.53 -36.90 31.00
CA ASP A 53 -24.38 -37.99 30.50
C ASP A 53 -25.77 -37.36 30.14
N SER A 54 -26.48 -38.02 29.23
CA SER A 54 -27.94 -38.12 28.97
C SER A 54 -28.93 -36.92 29.03
N THR A 55 -29.74 -36.82 27.95
CA THR A 55 -31.23 -36.95 27.92
C THR A 55 -32.03 -35.87 27.14
N GLN A 56 -32.60 -36.34 26.02
CA GLN A 56 -33.86 -36.04 25.29
C GLN A 56 -34.66 -34.71 25.38
N LYS A 57 -34.98 -34.21 24.17
CA LYS A 57 -36.26 -33.65 23.60
C LYS A 57 -37.15 -32.70 24.42
N ALA A 58 -37.40 -31.51 23.88
CA ALA A 58 -38.74 -30.97 23.58
C ALA A 58 -38.69 -29.72 22.67
N LEU A 59 -39.67 -29.59 21.78
CA LEU A 59 -39.95 -28.44 20.91
C LEU A 59 -40.64 -27.34 21.73
N GLU A 60 -40.24 -26.08 21.55
CA GLU A 60 -41.13 -24.92 21.72
C GLU A 60 -40.60 -23.71 20.93
N GLN A 61 -41.46 -23.17 20.06
CA GLN A 61 -41.28 -21.87 19.41
C GLN A 61 -41.59 -20.76 20.41
N GLY A 62 -40.76 -19.71 20.45
CA GLY A 62 -41.06 -18.53 21.26
C GLY A 62 -40.06 -17.38 21.11
N ASN A 63 -40.45 -16.40 20.29
CA ASN A 63 -40.16 -14.97 20.33
C ASN A 63 -38.72 -14.42 20.28
N GLU A 64 -38.56 -13.52 19.30
CA GLU A 64 -37.59 -12.43 19.22
C GLU A 64 -37.28 -11.80 20.59
N LYS A 65 -36.00 -11.81 20.94
CA LYS A 65 -35.36 -10.69 21.64
C LYS A 65 -34.01 -10.43 20.98
N THR A 66 -33.93 -9.28 20.32
CA THR A 66 -32.70 -8.61 19.90
C THR A 66 -31.74 -8.50 21.09
N ASN A 67 -30.61 -9.20 21.02
CA ASN A 67 -29.50 -8.99 21.95
C ASN A 67 -28.49 -8.04 21.27
N PRO A 68 -28.02 -6.96 21.93
CA PRO A 68 -26.97 -6.11 21.37
C PRO A 68 -25.72 -6.97 21.15
N LYS A 69 -25.11 -6.89 19.96
CA LYS A 69 -23.78 -7.46 19.72
C LYS A 69 -22.83 -6.82 20.74
N GLU A 70 -22.34 -7.61 21.68
CA GLU A 70 -21.23 -7.21 22.54
C GLU A 70 -20.03 -6.87 21.66
N GLU A 71 -19.66 -5.59 21.63
CA GLU A 71 -18.38 -5.15 21.09
C GLU A 71 -17.28 -5.81 21.92
N LYS A 72 -16.61 -6.79 21.32
CA LYS A 72 -15.41 -7.40 21.88
C LYS A 72 -14.35 -6.32 22.00
N LYS A 73 -14.16 -5.80 23.21
CA LYS A 73 -13.11 -4.82 23.56
C LYS A 73 -11.75 -5.42 23.19
N THR A 74 -11.19 -5.01 22.07
CA THR A 74 -9.86 -5.42 21.62
C THR A 74 -8.84 -4.78 22.56
N ILE A 75 -7.94 -5.60 23.11
CA ILE A 75 -6.83 -5.12 23.93
C ILE A 75 -5.75 -4.65 22.95
N ASP A 76 -5.51 -3.33 22.93
CA ASP A 76 -4.48 -2.71 22.10
C ASP A 76 -3.09 -3.03 22.67
N THR A 77 -2.38 -3.94 22.02
CA THR A 77 -1.04 -4.37 22.41
C THR A 77 0.07 -3.51 21.79
N GLY A 78 -0.29 -2.45 21.05
CA GLY A 78 0.67 -1.63 20.29
C GLY A 78 1.37 -2.40 19.16
N THR A 79 0.93 -3.63 18.87
CA THR A 79 1.51 -4.50 17.84
C THR A 79 0.60 -4.53 16.62
N MET A 80 1.14 -4.28 15.43
CA MET A 80 0.39 -4.35 14.18
C MET A 80 -0.23 -5.75 14.01
N PRO A 81 -1.51 -5.85 13.59
CA PRO A 81 -2.15 -7.15 13.39
C PRO A 81 -1.40 -7.94 12.30
N ALA A 82 -1.17 -9.22 12.57
CA ALA A 82 -0.47 -10.12 11.65
C ALA A 82 -1.32 -10.47 10.40
N THR A 83 -2.63 -10.20 10.42
CA THR A 83 -3.56 -10.54 9.34
C THR A 83 -4.48 -9.38 8.97
N GLN A 84 -4.90 -9.34 7.70
CA GLN A 84 -5.57 -8.20 7.06
C GLN A 84 -7.09 -8.08 7.36
N THR A 85 -7.63 -8.88 8.28
CA THR A 85 -9.09 -9.08 8.41
C THR A 85 -9.77 -8.29 9.52
N GLU A 86 -9.05 -7.44 10.26
CA GLU A 86 -9.68 -6.67 11.34
C GLU A 86 -10.37 -5.43 10.77
N ASP A 87 -11.71 -5.51 10.65
CA ASP A 87 -12.59 -4.37 10.44
C ASP A 87 -12.76 -3.61 11.76
N ILE A 88 -11.74 -2.82 12.11
CA ILE A 88 -11.72 -2.00 13.31
C ILE A 88 -12.59 -0.75 13.03
N SER A 89 -13.55 -0.45 13.91
CA SER A 89 -14.41 0.75 13.80
C SER A 89 -13.57 2.03 13.66
N THR A 90 -14.07 3.04 12.96
CA THR A 90 -13.27 4.18 12.48
C THR A 90 -12.45 4.88 13.58
N GLU A 91 -13.02 5.14 14.75
CA GLU A 91 -12.30 5.78 15.86
C GLU A 91 -11.27 4.86 16.54
N ALA A 92 -11.63 3.59 16.76
CA ALA A 92 -10.70 2.60 17.32
C ALA A 92 -9.53 2.33 16.36
N LYS A 93 -9.80 2.29 15.05
CA LYS A 93 -8.80 2.12 13.98
C LYS A 93 -7.74 3.23 14.01
N TYR A 94 -8.16 4.49 14.16
CA TYR A 94 -7.22 5.62 14.20
C TYR A 94 -6.41 5.69 15.50
N ASN A 95 -7.00 5.32 16.63
CA ASN A 95 -6.27 5.21 17.91
C ASN A 95 -5.19 4.12 17.84
N SER A 96 -5.48 2.97 17.23
CA SER A 96 -4.49 1.92 17.00
C SER A 96 -3.34 2.39 16.09
N TYR A 97 -3.60 3.25 15.10
CA TYR A 97 -2.53 3.78 14.24
C TYR A 97 -1.54 4.67 14.98
N ALA A 98 -1.99 5.48 15.93
CA ALA A 98 -1.09 6.28 16.75
C ALA A 98 -0.15 5.37 17.58
N ASN A 99 -0.68 4.29 18.15
CA ASN A 99 0.12 3.33 18.90
C ASN A 99 1.10 2.56 18.02
N TYR A 100 0.66 2.12 16.83
CA TYR A 100 1.55 1.47 15.86
C TYR A 100 2.63 2.40 15.32
N GLU A 101 2.32 3.67 15.06
CA GLU A 101 3.32 4.64 14.61
C GLU A 101 4.39 4.86 15.69
N ASN A 102 3.98 5.05 16.95
CA ASN A 102 4.91 5.20 18.06
C ASN A 102 5.82 3.96 18.22
N ALA A 103 5.24 2.76 18.15
CA ALA A 103 6.00 1.51 18.21
C ALA A 103 6.96 1.36 17.01
N THR A 104 6.55 1.83 15.82
CA THR A 104 7.37 1.82 14.60
C THR A 104 8.56 2.75 14.74
N LEU A 105 8.35 3.98 15.20
CA LEU A 105 9.40 4.96 15.42
C LEU A 105 10.39 4.52 16.51
N ALA A 106 9.92 3.79 17.52
CA ALA A 106 10.79 3.22 18.55
C ALA A 106 11.72 2.13 17.99
N LYS A 107 11.26 1.33 17.01
CA LYS A 107 12.06 0.28 16.37
C LYS A 107 13.14 0.81 15.43
N LYS A 108 12.95 2.00 14.86
CA LYS A 108 13.88 2.63 13.90
C LYS A 108 14.34 1.68 12.79
N SER A 109 13.42 0.93 12.20
CA SER A 109 13.74 -0.03 11.14
C SER A 109 12.88 0.19 9.89
N SER A 110 13.51 0.10 8.72
CA SER A 110 12.83 0.29 7.44
C SER A 110 11.70 -0.72 7.23
N SER A 111 11.87 -1.96 7.68
CA SER A 111 10.79 -2.96 7.63
C SER A 111 9.56 -2.54 8.43
N ALA A 112 9.73 -2.02 9.66
CA ALA A 112 8.60 -1.55 10.46
C ALA A 112 7.95 -0.30 9.84
N THR A 113 8.78 0.65 9.40
CA THR A 113 8.35 1.86 8.68
C THR A 113 7.53 1.51 7.45
N PHE A 114 8.00 0.57 6.64
CA PHE A 114 7.32 0.10 5.44
C PHE A 114 5.97 -0.53 5.78
N ARG A 115 5.92 -1.46 6.75
CA ARG A 115 4.67 -2.11 7.17
C ARG A 115 3.62 -1.09 7.63
N MET A 116 4.01 -0.12 8.46
CA MET A 116 3.09 0.92 8.91
C MET A 116 2.64 1.83 7.76
N ALA A 117 3.55 2.19 6.86
CA ALA A 117 3.20 2.94 5.67
C ALA A 117 2.21 2.18 4.76
N GLN A 118 2.30 0.86 4.64
CA GLN A 118 1.33 0.05 3.87
C GLN A 118 -0.09 0.19 4.44
N LEU A 119 -0.24 0.19 5.78
CA LEU A 119 -1.54 0.45 6.42
C LEU A 119 -2.08 1.83 6.08
N TYR A 120 -1.22 2.85 6.13
CA TYR A 120 -1.59 4.20 5.72
C TYR A 120 -2.00 4.27 4.25
N PHE A 121 -1.29 3.60 3.34
CA PHE A 121 -1.63 3.56 1.91
C PHE A 121 -2.99 2.91 1.63
N ARG A 122 -3.31 1.79 2.31
CA ARG A 122 -4.60 1.10 2.19
C ARG A 122 -5.77 2.04 2.47
N ASP A 123 -5.60 2.96 3.42
CA ASP A 123 -6.63 3.90 3.85
C ASP A 123 -6.54 5.26 3.15
N GLY A 124 -5.66 5.41 2.16
CA GLY A 124 -5.46 6.67 1.43
C GLY A 124 -4.74 7.75 2.23
N LEU A 125 -4.15 7.42 3.37
CA LEU A 125 -3.43 8.34 4.28
C LEU A 125 -2.00 8.59 3.80
N TYR A 126 -1.84 9.00 2.54
CA TYR A 126 -0.53 9.12 1.88
C TYR A 126 0.41 10.11 2.58
N GLU A 127 -0.12 11.23 3.08
CA GLU A 127 0.68 12.22 3.81
C GLU A 127 1.31 11.61 5.07
N LYS A 128 0.53 10.83 5.85
CA LYS A 128 1.05 10.14 7.03
C LYS A 128 2.10 9.10 6.65
N ALA A 129 1.87 8.33 5.58
CA ALA A 129 2.84 7.35 5.09
C ALA A 129 4.18 8.00 4.71
N VAL A 130 4.13 9.10 3.96
CA VAL A 130 5.33 9.83 3.53
C VAL A 130 6.03 10.47 4.73
N ASN A 131 5.30 11.13 5.63
CA ASN A 131 5.88 11.75 6.82
C ASN A 131 6.54 10.72 7.76
N LEU A 132 5.98 9.52 7.87
CA LEU A 132 6.59 8.43 8.63
C LEU A 132 7.86 7.93 7.93
N ALA A 133 7.79 7.68 6.61
CA ALA A 133 8.92 7.19 5.83
C ALA A 133 10.09 8.16 5.78
N LEU A 134 9.83 9.47 5.75
CA LEU A 134 10.86 10.52 5.79
C LEU A 134 11.62 10.60 7.12
N LYS A 135 11.11 9.98 8.19
CA LYS A 135 11.80 9.88 9.49
C LYS A 135 12.80 8.71 9.53
N ASP A 136 12.78 7.82 8.54
CA ASP A 136 13.80 6.79 8.40
C ASP A 136 15.10 7.42 7.88
N GLU A 137 16.13 7.43 8.71
CA GLU A 137 17.42 8.09 8.41
C GLU A 137 18.22 7.35 7.33
N ALA A 138 17.97 6.04 7.15
CA ALA A 138 18.65 5.19 6.19
C ALA A 138 17.66 4.25 5.49
N PRO A 139 16.71 4.81 4.71
CA PRO A 139 15.61 4.03 4.16
C PRO A 139 16.11 3.03 3.11
N ASP A 140 15.63 1.80 3.21
CA ASP A 140 15.75 0.82 2.14
C ASP A 140 14.86 1.16 0.94
N ILE A 141 15.06 0.44 -0.17
CA ILE A 141 14.30 0.64 -1.42
C ILE A 141 12.78 0.60 -1.19
N PRO A 142 12.20 -0.37 -0.44
CA PRO A 142 10.78 -0.36 -0.09
C PRO A 142 10.28 0.94 0.56
N VAL A 143 10.99 1.47 1.56
CA VAL A 143 10.62 2.75 2.20
C VAL A 143 10.79 3.92 1.24
N MET A 144 11.79 3.90 0.37
CA MET A 144 11.94 4.92 -0.67
C MET A 144 10.78 4.91 -1.67
N TYR A 145 10.23 3.73 -2.00
CA TYR A 145 9.02 3.62 -2.82
C TYR A 145 7.79 4.21 -2.14
N VAL A 146 7.64 4.04 -0.81
CA VAL A 146 6.56 4.68 -0.04
C VAL A 146 6.59 6.19 -0.26
N ILE A 147 7.77 6.80 -0.15
CA ILE A 147 7.95 8.25 -0.37
C ILE A 147 7.64 8.61 -1.82
N ALA A 148 8.21 7.88 -2.78
CA ALA A 148 8.04 8.17 -4.20
C ALA A 148 6.58 8.07 -4.68
N ILE A 149 5.89 7.00 -4.30
CA ILE A 149 4.49 6.75 -4.69
C ILE A 149 3.58 7.71 -3.94
N GLY A 150 3.77 7.88 -2.63
CA GLY A 150 2.89 8.72 -1.80
C GLY A 150 2.95 10.17 -2.26
N SER A 151 4.16 10.67 -2.52
CA SER A 151 4.37 12.01 -3.09
C SER A 151 3.65 12.17 -4.43
N ARG A 152 3.72 11.17 -5.32
CA ARG A 152 3.02 11.19 -6.61
C ARG A 152 1.50 11.27 -6.44
N LEU A 153 0.94 10.48 -5.51
CA LEU A 153 -0.50 10.46 -5.25
C LEU A 153 -1.01 11.77 -4.63
N MET A 154 -0.14 12.50 -3.92
CA MET A 154 -0.41 13.85 -3.42
C MET A 154 -0.15 14.96 -4.46
N GLY A 155 0.34 14.62 -5.66
CA GLY A 155 0.71 15.59 -6.69
C GLY A 155 2.08 16.24 -6.51
N ASN A 156 2.85 15.84 -5.50
CA ASN A 156 4.23 16.26 -5.25
C ASN A 156 5.19 15.54 -6.21
N ASN A 157 5.07 15.85 -7.50
CA ASN A 157 5.75 15.13 -8.58
C ASN A 157 7.28 15.27 -8.52
N GLU A 158 7.80 16.42 -8.09
CA GLU A 158 9.24 16.66 -7.93
C GLU A 158 9.86 15.70 -6.90
N GLN A 159 9.25 15.59 -5.72
CA GLN A 159 9.71 14.68 -4.67
C GLN A 159 9.58 13.22 -5.11
N SER A 160 8.51 12.90 -5.83
CA SER A 160 8.34 11.58 -6.43
C SER A 160 9.48 11.21 -7.38
N ILE A 161 9.82 12.10 -8.32
CA ILE A 161 10.91 11.90 -9.29
C ILE A 161 12.25 11.75 -8.58
N ASP A 162 12.53 12.60 -7.58
CA ASP A 162 13.75 12.53 -6.79
C ASP A 162 13.91 11.15 -6.13
N TYR A 163 12.90 10.67 -5.40
CA TYR A 163 13.00 9.37 -4.71
C TYR A 163 13.07 8.18 -5.67
N TYR A 164 12.34 8.19 -6.79
CA TYR A 164 12.53 7.15 -7.80
C TYR A 164 13.93 7.18 -8.42
N THR A 165 14.51 8.36 -8.61
CA THR A 165 15.89 8.49 -9.12
C THR A 165 16.91 7.93 -8.12
N ARG A 166 16.71 8.17 -6.82
CA ARG A 166 17.53 7.59 -5.76
C ARG A 166 17.40 6.06 -5.71
N ILE A 167 16.19 5.51 -5.88
CA ILE A 167 15.98 4.05 -5.99
C ILE A 167 16.81 3.49 -7.15
N LEU A 168 16.73 4.11 -8.33
CA LEU A 168 17.51 3.67 -9.50
C LEU A 168 19.03 3.83 -9.34
N SER A 169 19.46 4.74 -8.46
CA SER A 169 20.87 4.92 -8.12
C SER A 169 21.38 3.82 -7.19
N GLN A 170 20.52 3.28 -6.32
CA GLN A 170 20.83 2.12 -5.47
C GLN A 170 20.74 0.80 -6.24
N ASP A 171 19.67 0.63 -7.03
CA ASP A 171 19.47 -0.52 -7.89
C ASP A 171 18.86 -0.09 -9.23
N SER A 172 19.68 -0.15 -10.28
CA SER A 172 19.28 0.22 -11.64
C SER A 172 18.28 -0.74 -12.29
N ASN A 173 18.04 -1.91 -11.70
CA ASN A 173 17.11 -2.93 -12.20
C ASN A 173 15.66 -2.71 -11.74
N GLN A 174 15.39 -1.63 -11.02
CA GLN A 174 14.08 -1.28 -10.51
C GLN A 174 13.17 -0.69 -11.61
N ALA A 175 12.60 -1.56 -12.43
CA ALA A 175 11.78 -1.16 -13.58
C ALA A 175 10.57 -0.29 -13.19
N GLU A 176 9.95 -0.60 -12.05
CA GLU A 176 8.81 0.15 -11.50
C GLU A 176 9.18 1.59 -11.17
N ALA A 177 10.43 1.85 -10.76
CA ALA A 177 10.90 3.21 -10.53
C ALA A 177 11.00 4.00 -11.84
N LYS A 178 11.46 3.38 -12.95
CA LYS A 178 11.47 4.04 -14.27
C LYS A 178 10.06 4.36 -14.75
N LEU A 179 9.13 3.43 -14.60
CA LEU A 179 7.71 3.65 -14.87
C LEU A 179 7.17 4.80 -14.01
N GLY A 180 7.47 4.79 -12.72
CA GLY A 180 7.10 5.83 -11.75
C GLY A 180 7.56 7.23 -12.16
N ILE A 181 8.81 7.37 -12.60
CA ILE A 181 9.36 8.64 -13.12
C ILE A 181 8.58 9.11 -14.36
N GLY A 182 8.32 8.21 -15.32
CA GLY A 182 7.54 8.55 -16.52
C GLY A 182 6.15 9.09 -16.18
N ILE A 183 5.47 8.47 -15.21
CA ILE A 183 4.15 8.90 -14.74
C ILE A 183 4.22 10.24 -14.00
N ALA A 184 5.25 10.45 -13.17
CA ALA A 184 5.42 11.70 -12.43
C ALA A 184 5.74 12.88 -13.37
N TYR A 185 6.59 12.69 -14.38
CA TYR A 185 6.81 13.71 -15.42
C TYR A 185 5.54 14.01 -16.22
N LYS A 186 4.73 12.98 -16.53
CA LYS A 186 3.42 13.18 -17.18
C LYS A 186 2.51 14.06 -16.32
N SER A 187 2.44 13.76 -15.03
CA SER A 187 1.60 14.49 -14.06
C SER A 187 2.07 15.94 -13.86
N LYS A 188 3.37 16.19 -14.00
CA LYS A 188 3.98 17.53 -14.03
C LYS A 188 3.75 18.28 -15.36
N GLY A 189 3.31 17.60 -16.42
CA GLY A 189 3.12 18.17 -17.76
C GLY A 189 4.39 18.19 -18.62
N ASP A 190 5.50 17.60 -18.16
CA ASP A 190 6.72 17.43 -18.97
C ASP A 190 6.58 16.18 -19.85
N PHE A 191 5.73 16.28 -20.87
CA PHE A 191 5.34 15.17 -21.73
C PHE A 191 6.50 14.57 -22.52
N SER A 192 7.49 15.38 -22.88
CA SER A 192 8.69 14.92 -23.60
C SER A 192 9.52 13.98 -22.73
N LYS A 193 9.79 14.34 -21.47
CA LYS A 193 10.50 13.45 -20.54
C LYS A 193 9.67 12.22 -20.20
N ALA A 194 8.38 12.40 -19.94
CA ALA A 194 7.47 11.28 -19.67
C ALA A 194 7.53 10.23 -20.79
N LEU A 195 7.45 10.67 -22.04
CA LEU A 195 7.52 9.79 -23.21
C LEU A 195 8.84 9.02 -23.29
N GLY A 196 9.97 9.66 -22.95
CA GLY A 196 11.29 9.01 -22.90
C GLY A 196 11.31 7.82 -21.93
N TYR A 197 10.95 8.06 -20.67
CA TYR A 197 10.95 7.02 -19.63
C TYR A 197 9.95 5.89 -19.93
N LEU A 198 8.75 6.23 -20.41
CA LEU A 198 7.74 5.22 -20.75
C LEU A 198 8.17 4.33 -21.93
N ARG A 199 8.84 4.89 -22.94
CA ARG A 199 9.41 4.10 -24.05
C ARG A 199 10.51 3.16 -23.58
N GLU A 200 11.40 3.65 -22.71
CA GLU A 200 12.46 2.81 -22.14
C GLU A 200 11.86 1.63 -21.37
N TYR A 201 10.87 1.88 -20.50
CA TYR A 201 10.16 0.82 -19.79
C TYR A 201 9.48 -0.17 -20.76
N ASN A 202 8.71 0.35 -21.72
CA ASN A 202 7.97 -0.49 -22.66
C ASN A 202 8.87 -1.33 -23.59
N SER A 203 10.10 -0.88 -23.85
CA SER A 203 11.07 -1.66 -24.65
C SER A 203 11.42 -3.01 -24.03
N LYS A 204 11.26 -3.14 -22.69
CA LYS A 204 11.53 -4.36 -21.94
C LYS A 204 10.27 -5.12 -21.55
N TYR A 205 9.22 -4.40 -21.13
CA TYR A 205 8.05 -5.01 -20.47
C TYR A 205 6.78 -5.06 -21.34
N SER A 206 6.81 -4.53 -22.58
CA SER A 206 5.72 -4.59 -23.57
C SER A 206 4.32 -4.44 -22.98
N ASP A 207 4.14 -3.47 -22.09
CA ASP A 207 2.91 -3.26 -21.30
C ASP A 207 1.87 -2.48 -22.13
N ASP A 208 0.69 -3.06 -22.32
CA ASP A 208 -0.35 -2.48 -23.18
C ASP A 208 -0.93 -1.17 -22.64
N GLU A 209 -0.95 -0.96 -21.33
CA GLU A 209 -1.36 0.32 -20.75
C GLU A 209 -0.30 1.38 -21.04
N VAL A 210 0.98 1.04 -20.89
CA VAL A 210 2.08 1.94 -21.22
C VAL A 210 2.10 2.30 -22.70
N LYS A 211 1.81 1.36 -23.60
CA LYS A 211 1.68 1.64 -25.05
C LYS A 211 0.57 2.65 -25.34
N LYS A 212 -0.59 2.52 -24.69
CA LYS A 212 -1.70 3.49 -24.84
C LYS A 212 -1.26 4.88 -24.42
N GLU A 213 -0.55 4.99 -23.30
CA GLU A 213 -0.04 6.29 -22.83
C GLU A 213 1.01 6.90 -23.76
N ILE A 214 1.94 6.08 -24.26
CA ILE A 214 2.90 6.53 -25.27
C ILE A 214 2.15 7.11 -26.48
N ALA A 215 1.08 6.46 -26.95
CA ALA A 215 0.27 6.97 -28.06
C ALA A 215 -0.37 8.33 -27.72
N VAL A 216 -0.99 8.46 -26.55
CA VAL A 216 -1.58 9.72 -26.06
C VAL A 216 -0.54 10.85 -26.00
N LEU A 217 0.65 10.57 -25.45
CA LEU A 217 1.72 11.57 -25.37
C LEU A 217 2.22 12.02 -26.74
N ASN A 218 2.32 11.11 -27.71
CA ASN A 218 2.69 11.47 -29.09
C ASN A 218 1.66 12.41 -29.72
N GLU A 219 0.35 12.16 -29.51
CA GLU A 219 -0.71 13.04 -30.01
C GLU A 219 -0.65 14.44 -29.39
N ILE A 220 -0.39 14.52 -28.08
CA ILE A 220 -0.25 15.78 -27.35
C ILE A 220 0.92 16.59 -27.93
N LEU A 221 2.09 15.97 -28.07
CA LEU A 221 3.30 16.62 -28.56
C LEU A 221 3.21 17.00 -30.05
N ALA A 222 2.46 16.25 -30.85
CA ALA A 222 2.18 16.60 -32.24
C ALA A 222 1.22 17.79 -32.35
N SER A 223 0.29 17.93 -31.41
CA SER A 223 -0.69 19.02 -31.38
C SER A 223 -0.16 20.33 -30.80
N SER A 224 1.00 20.30 -30.14
CA SER A 224 1.64 21.48 -29.53
C SER A 224 2.66 22.17 -30.45
N LYS A 225 2.85 21.66 -31.67
CA LYS A 225 3.65 22.27 -32.74
C LYS A 225 2.75 23.03 -33.70
#